data_AF-A0A961GWI1-F1
#
_entry.id   AF-A0A961GWI1-F1
#
_cell.length_a   1.000
_cell.length_b   1.000
_cell.length_c   1.000
_cell.angle_alpha   90.00
_cell.angle_beta   90.00
_cell.angle_gamma   90.00
#
_symmetry.space_group_name_H-M   'P 1'
#
loop_
_entity.id
_entity.type
_entity.pdbx_description
1 polymer ?
#
loop_
_entity_poly.entity_id
_entity_poly.type
_entity_poly.pdbx_seq_one_letter_code
_entity_poly.pdbx_strand_id
1 'polypeptide(L)'
;MGAGMDGDSYRAHAEARGRLALLEAQGEVRYGNESIGAGARADAMVGVDAGVDASAQIGPDGVSVGAGGEAFAGARVEASGDVELGAVGAGATAEGWAGVGVEADADASITMEEVSISVSFGAALGLGGSVGGTVSFSPKKVLEGLTKWPW
;
A
#
# COMPACT_ATOMS: atom_id res chain seq x y z
N MET A 1 15.32 -10.60 6.29
CA MET A 1 15.08 -10.30 7.73
C MET A 1 16.10 -9.26 8.16
N GLY A 2 15.65 -8.00 8.27
CA GLY A 2 16.48 -6.88 8.68
C GLY A 2 15.87 -6.21 9.89
N ALA A 3 16.63 -6.16 10.99
CA ALA A 3 16.33 -5.30 12.12
C ALA A 3 17.30 -4.13 12.06
N GLY A 4 16.77 -2.93 11.88
CA GLY A 4 17.56 -1.70 11.79
C GLY A 4 17.15 -0.75 12.89
N MET A 5 18.13 -0.22 13.61
CA MET A 5 17.95 0.96 14.45
C MET A 5 18.35 2.18 13.62
N ASP A 6 17.37 3.01 13.30
CA ASP A 6 17.61 4.33 12.71
C ASP A 6 17.13 5.38 13.73
N GLY A 7 18.09 5.89 14.52
CA GLY A 7 17.81 6.77 15.67
C GLY A 7 16.96 6.10 16.76
N ASP A 8 15.86 6.76 17.15
CA ASP A 8 14.87 6.29 18.14
C ASP A 8 13.79 5.35 17.56
N SER A 9 13.89 4.98 16.27
CA SER A 9 12.91 4.09 15.62
C SER A 9 13.43 2.65 15.53
N TYR A 10 12.59 1.71 16.00
CA TYR A 10 12.76 0.27 15.84
C TYR A 10 11.98 -0.18 14.62
N ARG A 11 12.68 -0.66 13.59
CA ARG A 11 12.07 -1.26 12.40
C ARG A 11 12.43 -2.74 12.35
N ALA A 12 11.41 -3.59 12.37
CA ALA A 12 11.52 -4.99 12.08
C ALA A 12 10.74 -5.25 10.78
N HIS A 13 11.44 -5.70 9.74
CA HIS A 13 10.78 -6.24 8.56
C HIS A 13 11.30 -7.67 8.32
N ALA A 14 10.35 -8.55 8.03
CA ALA A 14 10.61 -9.89 7.55
C ALA A 14 9.86 -10.05 6.24
N GLU A 15 10.59 -10.10 5.14
CA GLU A 15 10.04 -10.45 3.83
C GLU A 15 10.68 -11.75 3.35
N ALA A 16 9.87 -12.61 2.75
CA ALA A 16 10.29 -13.75 1.98
C ALA A 16 9.53 -13.71 0.64
N ARG A 17 10.24 -13.34 -0.43
CA ARG A 17 9.67 -13.19 -1.77
C ARG A 17 10.39 -14.06 -2.78
N GLY A 18 9.62 -14.74 -3.62
CA GLY A 18 10.08 -15.48 -4.79
C GLY A 18 9.32 -15.02 -6.02
N ARG A 19 9.96 -14.17 -6.84
CA ARG A 19 9.36 -13.59 -8.05
C ARG A 19 10.07 -14.06 -9.32
N LEU A 20 9.29 -14.43 -10.32
CA LEU A 20 9.72 -14.71 -11.69
C LEU A 20 8.78 -13.99 -12.65
N ALA A 21 9.16 -12.79 -13.10
CA ALA A 21 8.41 -12.00 -14.06
C ALA A 21 8.97 -12.19 -15.48
N LEU A 22 8.11 -12.58 -16.42
CA LEU A 22 8.43 -12.70 -17.85
C LEU A 22 8.20 -11.38 -18.58
N LEU A 23 7.14 -10.67 -18.21
CA LEU A 23 6.79 -9.34 -18.71
C LEU A 23 6.25 -8.52 -17.53
N GLU A 24 6.67 -7.27 -17.45
CA GLU A 24 6.22 -6.32 -16.45
C GLU A 24 6.00 -4.97 -17.14
N ALA A 25 4.88 -4.33 -16.83
CA ALA A 25 4.57 -2.97 -17.25
C ALA A 25 3.97 -2.23 -16.06
N GLN A 26 4.49 -1.05 -15.77
CA GLN A 26 4.06 -0.22 -14.65
C GLN A 26 3.72 1.17 -15.19
N GLY A 27 2.65 1.76 -14.68
CA GLY A 27 2.21 3.10 -15.03
C GLY A 27 1.68 3.81 -13.79
N GLU A 28 2.24 4.97 -13.49
CA GLU A 28 1.78 5.83 -12.41
C GLU A 28 1.42 7.20 -12.98
N VAL A 29 0.29 7.74 -12.54
CA VAL A 29 -0.10 9.12 -12.77
C VAL A 29 -0.53 9.70 -11.45
N ARG A 30 0.13 10.77 -11.02
CA ARG A 30 -0.26 11.53 -9.84
C ARG A 30 -0.59 12.95 -10.24
N TYR A 31 -1.74 13.43 -9.79
CA TYR A 31 -2.22 14.76 -10.08
C TYR A 31 -2.72 15.41 -8.79
N GLY A 32 -2.03 16.43 -8.32
CA GLY A 32 -2.37 17.02 -7.03
C GLY A 32 -1.47 18.16 -6.58
N ASN A 33 -1.95 18.92 -5.61
CA ASN A 33 -1.18 19.87 -4.83
C ASN A 33 -1.14 19.44 -3.35
N GLU A 34 -0.56 20.27 -2.49
CA GLU A 34 -0.39 20.02 -1.05
C GLU A 34 -1.71 19.68 -0.31
N SER A 35 -2.86 20.08 -0.85
CA SER A 35 -4.18 19.98 -0.22
C SER A 35 -5.16 19.07 -0.94
N ILE A 36 -5.00 18.80 -2.23
CA ILE A 36 -5.86 17.90 -2.99
C ILE A 36 -4.98 17.08 -3.93
N GLY A 37 -4.99 15.77 -3.77
CA GLY A 37 -4.23 14.82 -4.57
C GLY A 37 -5.12 13.74 -5.14
N ALA A 38 -4.78 13.26 -6.33
CA ALA A 38 -5.35 12.06 -6.90
C ALA A 38 -4.20 11.25 -7.53
N GLY A 39 -4.06 10.01 -7.12
CA GLY A 39 -3.15 9.04 -7.69
C GLY A 39 -3.92 7.99 -8.47
N ALA A 40 -3.33 7.55 -9.58
CA ALA A 40 -3.72 6.33 -10.26
C ALA A 40 -2.46 5.53 -10.58
N ARG A 41 -2.44 4.26 -10.22
CA ARG A 41 -1.40 3.31 -10.62
C ARG A 41 -2.03 2.16 -11.38
N ALA A 42 -1.29 1.64 -12.33
CA ALA A 42 -1.66 0.49 -13.13
C ALA A 42 -0.41 -0.37 -13.35
N ASP A 43 -0.47 -1.59 -12.87
CA ASP A 43 0.63 -2.55 -12.93
C ASP A 43 0.15 -3.81 -13.62
N ALA A 44 0.98 -4.38 -14.48
CA ALA A 44 0.68 -5.61 -15.18
C ALA A 44 1.92 -6.49 -15.20
N MET A 45 1.75 -7.72 -14.74
CA MET A 45 2.82 -8.71 -14.69
C MET A 45 2.35 -10.04 -15.25
N VAL A 46 3.23 -10.72 -15.97
CA VAL A 46 3.05 -12.13 -16.35
C VAL A 46 4.16 -12.95 -15.74
N GLY A 47 3.85 -13.87 -14.83
CA GLY A 47 4.84 -14.63 -14.10
C GLY A 47 4.31 -15.39 -12.88
N VAL A 48 5.24 -15.77 -12.01
CA VAL A 48 4.95 -16.38 -10.71
C VAL A 48 5.47 -15.45 -9.63
N ASP A 49 4.64 -15.13 -8.65
CA ASP A 49 5.01 -14.40 -7.45
C ASP A 49 4.57 -15.20 -6.22
N ALA A 50 5.39 -15.22 -5.18
CA ALA A 50 5.00 -15.73 -3.89
C ALA A 50 5.74 -14.92 -2.84
N GLY A 51 4.99 -14.19 -2.03
CA GLY A 51 5.47 -13.26 -1.04
C GLY A 51 4.76 -13.49 0.29
N VAL A 52 5.53 -13.50 1.36
CA VAL A 52 4.99 -13.23 2.69
C VAL A 52 5.81 -12.10 3.27
N ASP A 53 5.11 -11.09 3.76
CA ASP A 53 5.72 -9.97 4.45
C ASP A 53 5.08 -9.77 5.82
N ALA A 54 5.94 -9.38 6.75
CA ALA A 54 5.55 -8.93 8.06
C ALA A 54 6.41 -7.72 8.38
N SER A 55 5.75 -6.60 8.63
CA SER A 55 6.40 -5.35 9.01
C SER A 55 5.88 -4.91 10.38
N ALA A 56 6.81 -4.46 11.21
CA ALA A 56 6.53 -3.83 12.47
C ALA A 56 7.50 -2.68 12.66
N GLN A 57 6.97 -1.50 12.87
CA GLN A 57 7.71 -0.28 13.08
C GLN A 57 7.18 0.42 14.31
N ILE A 58 8.08 0.78 15.22
CA ILE A 58 7.76 1.51 16.43
C ILE A 58 8.81 2.59 16.57
N GLY A 59 8.40 3.85 16.57
CA GLY A 59 9.29 4.99 16.74
C GLY A 59 8.57 6.21 17.27
N PRO A 60 9.30 7.32 17.50
CA PRO A 60 8.72 8.58 17.97
C PRO A 60 7.71 9.17 16.97
N ASP A 61 7.85 8.85 15.68
CA ASP A 61 6.88 9.22 14.65
C ASP A 61 5.65 8.32 14.63
N GLY A 62 5.63 7.15 15.28
CA GLY A 62 4.45 6.30 15.27
C GLY A 62 4.69 4.80 15.40
N VAL A 63 3.58 4.06 15.28
CA VAL A 63 3.54 2.61 15.20
C VAL A 63 2.92 2.20 13.87
N SER A 64 3.60 1.36 13.11
CA SER A 64 3.05 0.71 11.92
C SER A 64 3.22 -0.79 12.02
N VAL A 65 2.18 -1.53 11.68
CA VAL A 65 2.19 -2.98 11.60
C VAL A 65 1.52 -3.40 10.30
N GLY A 66 2.16 -4.32 9.60
CA GLY A 66 1.67 -4.88 8.35
C GLY A 66 1.91 -6.37 8.34
N ALA A 67 0.94 -7.11 7.81
CA ALA A 67 1.10 -8.51 7.50
C ALA A 67 0.44 -8.77 6.15
N GLY A 68 1.26 -9.18 5.20
CA GLY A 68 0.89 -9.43 3.82
C GLY A 68 1.27 -10.84 3.38
N GLY A 69 0.49 -11.34 2.44
CA GLY A 69 0.62 -12.70 1.94
C GLY A 69 0.04 -12.80 0.55
N GLU A 70 0.93 -12.90 -0.44
CA GLU A 70 0.59 -13.08 -1.84
C GLU A 70 1.16 -14.42 -2.36
N ALA A 71 0.38 -15.13 -3.14
CA ALA A 71 0.88 -16.25 -3.93
C ALA A 71 0.12 -16.30 -5.23
N PHE A 72 0.83 -16.12 -6.33
CA PHE A 72 0.30 -15.89 -7.64
C PHE A 72 1.09 -16.66 -8.71
N ALA A 73 0.38 -17.27 -9.67
CA ALA A 73 0.98 -17.88 -10.85
C ALA A 73 0.09 -17.63 -12.07
N GLY A 74 0.52 -16.76 -12.99
CA GLY A 74 -0.22 -16.44 -14.21
C GLY A 74 0.05 -15.04 -14.76
N ALA A 75 -0.98 -14.39 -15.31
CA ALA A 75 -0.96 -12.96 -15.63
C ALA A 75 -1.83 -12.15 -14.65
N ARG A 76 -1.26 -11.15 -13.96
CA ARG A 76 -1.99 -10.21 -13.08
C ARG A 76 -1.99 -8.81 -13.67
N VAL A 77 -3.08 -8.10 -13.44
CA VAL A 77 -3.20 -6.67 -13.65
C VAL A 77 -3.78 -6.06 -12.38
N GLU A 78 -3.12 -5.04 -11.87
CA GLU A 78 -3.53 -4.26 -10.72
C GLU A 78 -3.82 -2.84 -11.19
N ALA A 79 -4.90 -2.27 -10.68
CA ALA A 79 -5.20 -0.87 -10.82
C ALA A 79 -5.57 -0.31 -9.44
N SER A 80 -4.86 0.71 -8.99
CA SER A 80 -5.18 1.43 -7.76
C SER A 80 -5.46 2.89 -8.05
N GLY A 81 -6.42 3.44 -7.31
CA GLY A 81 -6.79 4.84 -7.35
C GLY A 81 -6.86 5.39 -5.95
N ASP A 82 -6.22 6.51 -5.70
CA ASP A 82 -6.23 7.22 -4.43
C ASP A 82 -6.69 8.66 -4.63
N VAL A 83 -7.44 9.18 -3.66
CA VAL A 83 -7.87 10.57 -3.60
C VAL A 83 -7.58 11.10 -2.21
N GLU A 84 -6.81 12.17 -2.16
CA GLU A 84 -6.44 12.91 -0.96
C GLU A 84 -7.19 14.24 -0.94
N LEU A 85 -7.95 14.50 0.12
CA LEU A 85 -8.63 15.76 0.41
C LEU A 85 -8.12 16.30 1.75
N GLY A 86 -7.06 17.09 1.68
CA GLY A 86 -6.39 17.69 2.82
C GLY A 86 -5.80 16.61 3.73
N ALA A 87 -6.41 16.45 4.89
CA ALA A 87 -6.01 15.50 5.91
C ALA A 87 -6.73 14.15 5.82
N VAL A 88 -7.58 13.92 4.81
CA VAL A 88 -8.28 12.63 4.65
C VAL A 88 -7.93 12.07 3.28
N GLY A 89 -7.52 10.81 3.22
CA GLY A 89 -7.32 10.06 2.00
C GLY A 89 -8.23 8.84 1.95
N ALA A 90 -8.67 8.52 0.74
CA ALA A 90 -9.35 7.26 0.46
C ALA A 90 -8.74 6.65 -0.79
N GLY A 91 -8.50 5.34 -0.74
CA GLY A 91 -7.95 4.57 -1.84
C GLY A 91 -8.80 3.34 -2.12
N ALA A 92 -8.83 2.94 -3.38
CA ALA A 92 -9.38 1.68 -3.80
C ALA A 92 -8.39 0.99 -4.73
N THR A 93 -8.20 -0.31 -4.51
CA THR A 93 -7.39 -1.16 -5.37
C THR A 93 -8.29 -2.22 -5.97
N ALA A 94 -8.10 -2.50 -7.24
CA ALA A 94 -8.77 -3.56 -7.95
C ALA A 94 -7.72 -4.34 -8.75
N GLU A 95 -7.66 -5.64 -8.50
CA GLU A 95 -6.78 -6.53 -9.24
C GLU A 95 -7.58 -7.59 -9.95
N GLY A 96 -7.10 -7.96 -11.13
CA GLY A 96 -7.62 -9.05 -11.91
C GLY A 96 -6.48 -9.92 -12.37
N TRP A 97 -6.65 -11.23 -12.28
CA TRP A 97 -5.62 -12.12 -12.78
C TRP A 97 -6.17 -13.40 -13.38
N ALA A 98 -5.40 -13.95 -14.31
CA ALA A 98 -5.64 -15.22 -14.95
C ALA A 98 -4.57 -16.21 -14.49
N GLY A 99 -4.97 -17.13 -13.62
CA GLY A 99 -4.09 -18.09 -12.98
C GLY A 99 -4.62 -18.57 -11.63
N VAL A 100 -3.73 -19.15 -10.84
CA VAL A 100 -3.99 -19.44 -9.43
C VAL A 100 -3.41 -18.30 -8.62
N GLY A 101 -4.21 -17.72 -7.73
CA GLY A 101 -3.78 -16.60 -6.90
C GLY A 101 -4.49 -16.58 -5.56
N VAL A 102 -3.79 -16.15 -4.52
CA VAL A 102 -4.37 -15.74 -3.24
C VAL A 102 -3.61 -14.52 -2.78
N GLU A 103 -4.35 -13.58 -2.23
CA GLU A 103 -3.83 -12.33 -1.70
C GLU A 103 -4.59 -12.01 -0.41
N ALA A 104 -3.84 -11.66 0.62
CA ALA A 104 -4.40 -11.25 1.89
C ALA A 104 -3.42 -10.31 2.57
N ASP A 105 -3.80 -9.04 2.63
CA ASP A 105 -2.95 -7.99 3.16
C ASP A 105 -3.75 -7.15 4.15
N ALA A 106 -3.13 -6.91 5.30
CA ALA A 106 -3.68 -6.09 6.36
C ALA A 106 -2.58 -5.21 6.91
N ASP A 107 -2.74 -3.91 6.70
CA ASP A 107 -1.82 -2.88 7.18
C ASP A 107 -2.56 -1.88 8.06
N ALA A 108 -1.93 -1.57 9.19
CA ALA A 108 -2.37 -0.54 10.10
C ALA A 108 -1.16 0.31 10.47
N SER A 109 -1.20 1.59 10.08
CA SER A 109 -0.21 2.58 10.45
C SER A 109 -0.87 3.67 11.28
N ILE A 110 -0.26 3.99 12.41
CA ILE A 110 -0.65 5.07 13.31
C ILE A 110 0.62 5.88 13.55
N THR A 111 0.83 6.87 12.69
CA THR A 111 1.94 7.81 12.81
C THR A 111 1.43 9.19 13.17
N MET A 112 2.31 10.04 13.70
CA MET A 112 2.03 11.45 13.95
C MET A 112 1.72 12.19 12.65
N GLU A 113 2.15 11.65 11.51
CA GLU A 113 1.95 12.23 10.17
C GLU A 113 0.67 11.72 9.52
N GLU A 114 0.39 10.42 9.68
CA GLU A 114 -0.70 9.71 9.03
C GLU A 114 -1.17 8.49 9.85
N VAL A 115 -2.48 8.36 9.99
CA VAL A 115 -3.18 7.15 10.40
C VAL A 115 -3.78 6.51 9.16
N SER A 116 -3.30 5.33 8.77
CA SER A 116 -3.82 4.61 7.61
C SER A 116 -4.18 3.17 7.97
N ILE A 117 -5.28 2.71 7.40
CA ILE A 117 -5.76 1.33 7.48
C ILE A 117 -5.99 0.87 6.05
N SER A 118 -5.30 -0.20 5.67
CA SER A 118 -5.43 -0.84 4.37
C SER A 118 -5.78 -2.30 4.56
N VAL A 119 -6.75 -2.77 3.81
CA VAL A 119 -7.16 -4.17 3.83
C VAL A 119 -7.43 -4.60 2.39
N SER A 120 -6.78 -5.68 1.98
CA SER A 120 -6.94 -6.28 0.65
C SER A 120 -7.16 -7.78 0.81
N PHE A 121 -8.11 -8.30 0.05
CA PHE A 121 -8.36 -9.74 -0.01
C PHE A 121 -8.67 -10.17 -1.43
N GLY A 122 -8.08 -11.29 -1.81
CA GLY A 122 -8.13 -11.82 -3.16
C GLY A 122 -7.98 -13.33 -3.20
N ALA A 123 -8.69 -13.97 -4.13
CA ALA A 123 -8.53 -15.38 -4.40
C ALA A 123 -8.91 -15.70 -5.85
N ALA A 124 -8.22 -16.67 -6.45
CA ALA A 124 -8.59 -17.22 -7.74
C ALA A 124 -8.12 -18.65 -7.97
N LEU A 125 -8.95 -19.36 -8.73
CA LEU A 125 -8.63 -20.62 -9.38
C LEU A 125 -9.03 -20.50 -10.86
N GLY A 126 -8.09 -20.06 -11.70
CA GLY A 126 -8.29 -19.87 -13.13
C GLY A 126 -8.43 -18.40 -13.52
N LEU A 127 -9.52 -17.74 -13.12
CA LEU A 127 -9.71 -16.29 -13.22
C LEU A 127 -10.20 -15.78 -11.88
N GLY A 128 -9.62 -14.70 -11.37
CA GLY A 128 -10.12 -14.06 -10.18
C GLY A 128 -9.58 -12.66 -10.04
N GLY A 129 -9.76 -12.11 -8.85
CA GLY A 129 -9.41 -10.75 -8.56
C GLY A 129 -9.39 -10.49 -7.06
N SER A 130 -8.81 -9.35 -6.71
CA SER A 130 -8.80 -8.82 -5.36
C SER A 130 -9.44 -7.44 -5.39
N VAL A 131 -9.95 -7.05 -4.24
CA VAL A 131 -10.35 -5.68 -3.99
C VAL A 131 -9.74 -5.25 -2.67
N GLY A 132 -9.14 -4.07 -2.71
CA GLY A 132 -8.51 -3.42 -1.58
C GLY A 132 -9.20 -2.11 -1.27
N GLY A 133 -9.35 -1.81 0.02
CA GLY A 133 -9.81 -0.52 0.50
C GLY A 133 -8.76 0.09 1.42
N THR A 134 -8.44 1.35 1.18
CA THR A 134 -7.53 2.12 2.03
C THR A 134 -8.24 3.36 2.53
N VAL A 135 -8.13 3.62 3.83
CA VAL A 135 -8.53 4.88 4.44
C VAL A 135 -7.33 5.44 5.16
N SER A 136 -6.95 6.68 4.83
CA SER A 136 -5.87 7.39 5.49
C SER A 136 -6.34 8.72 6.05
N PHE A 137 -5.71 9.16 7.12
CA PHE A 137 -5.98 10.42 7.79
C PHE A 137 -4.67 11.06 8.24
N SER A 138 -4.33 12.26 7.77
CA SER A 138 -3.08 12.96 8.05
C SER A 138 -3.29 14.17 8.99
N PRO A 139 -3.01 14.07 10.30
CA PRO A 139 -3.19 15.18 11.25
C PRO A 139 -2.28 16.38 10.97
N LYS A 140 -1.04 16.15 10.49
CA LYS A 140 -0.07 17.22 10.20
C LYS A 140 -0.56 18.21 9.13
N LYS A 141 -1.28 17.75 8.10
CA LYS A 141 -1.84 18.62 7.06
C LYS A 141 -2.92 19.59 7.60
N VAL A 142 -3.59 19.24 8.71
CA VAL A 142 -4.52 20.14 9.41
C VAL A 142 -3.78 21.32 10.08
N LEU A 143 -2.60 21.07 10.65
CA LEU A 143 -1.78 22.11 11.28
C LEU A 143 -1.08 23.02 10.26
N GLU A 144 -0.62 22.49 9.13
CA GLU A 144 -0.02 23.30 8.06
C GLU A 144 -1.06 24.20 7.36
N GLY A 145 -2.29 23.72 7.17
CA GLY A 145 -3.41 24.54 6.66
C GLY A 145 -3.78 25.71 7.59
N LEU A 146 -3.58 25.57 8.90
CA LEU A 146 -3.80 26.63 9.89
C LEU A 146 -2.64 27.64 9.96
N THR A 147 -1.41 27.22 9.63
CA THR A 147 -0.22 28.09 9.70
C THR A 147 -0.04 28.93 8.42
N LYS A 148 -0.58 28.48 7.28
CA LYS A 148 -0.62 29.24 6.01
C LYS A 148 -1.71 30.32 5.94
N TRP A 149 -2.54 30.49 6.99
CA TRP A 149 -3.52 31.59 7.03
C TRP A 149 -2.81 32.92 7.34
N PRO A 150 -2.95 33.95 6.48
CA PRO A 150 -2.31 35.23 6.72
C PRO A 150 -3.06 35.99 7.82
N TRP A 151 -2.32 36.53 8.77
CA TRP A 151 -2.68 37.81 9.39
C TRP A 151 -2.24 38.94 8.46
#